data_AF-A0A6I4NWV4-F1
#
_entry.id   AF-A0A6I4NWV4-F1
#
_cell.length_a   1.000
_cell.length_b   1.000
_cell.length_c   1.000
_cell.angle_alpha   90.00
_cell.angle_beta   90.00
_cell.angle_gamma   90.00
#
_symmetry.space_group_name_H-M   'P 1'
#
loop_
_entity.id
_entity.type
_entity.pdbx_description
1 polymer ?
#
loop_
_entity_poly.entity_id
_entity_poly.type
_entity_poly.pdbx_seq_one_letter_code
_entity_poly.pdbx_strand_id
1 'polypeptide(L)'
;MRSRVRLDVTGDRIRLWLGDEQKQLVREVILYHVARPGGEGRTVMCLGSSADFLMRTLEKVRSDETDFEVAEVHAITAALLMTPSIVLSEESFYEQIGFFREHAIGLGNGLLISLDARCSAE
;
A
#
# COMPACT_ATOMS: atom_id res chain seq x y z
N MET A 1 3.58 -10.44 -11.99
CA MET A 1 2.83 -9.47 -12.84
C MET A 1 3.49 -8.08 -12.83
N ARG A 2 3.63 -7.35 -13.96
CA ARG A 2 4.09 -5.93 -13.97
C ARG A 2 2.88 -5.03 -13.76
N SER A 3 2.61 -4.64 -12.52
CA SER A 3 1.52 -3.72 -12.19
C SER A 3 1.91 -2.31 -12.62
N ARG A 4 1.41 -1.86 -13.77
CA ARG A 4 1.54 -0.44 -14.16
C ARG A 4 0.66 0.37 -13.22
N VAL A 5 1.28 1.20 -12.41
CA VAL A 5 0.61 2.20 -11.60
C VAL A 5 0.62 3.50 -12.38
N ARG A 6 -0.55 4.11 -12.55
CA ARG A 6 -0.63 5.47 -13.06
C ARG A 6 -0.67 6.39 -11.84
N LEU A 7 0.24 7.34 -11.79
CA LEU A 7 0.20 8.42 -10.83
C LEU A 7 0.63 9.75 -11.43
N ASP A 8 0.19 10.81 -10.78
CA ASP A 8 0.62 12.19 -11.04
C ASP A 8 0.93 12.88 -9.72
N VAL A 9 1.89 13.80 -9.73
CA VAL A 9 2.33 14.51 -8.52
C VAL A 9 2.03 15.98 -8.71
N THR A 10 1.34 16.60 -7.76
CA THR A 10 0.98 18.02 -7.77
C THR A 10 1.20 18.59 -6.38
N GLY A 11 2.37 19.21 -6.15
CA GLY A 11 2.76 19.69 -4.83
C GLY A 11 2.87 18.55 -3.82
N ASP A 12 2.11 18.63 -2.73
CA ASP A 12 2.03 17.61 -1.68
C ASP A 12 0.97 16.51 -1.94
N ARG A 13 0.28 16.60 -3.08
CA ARG A 13 -0.78 15.65 -3.48
C ARG A 13 -0.28 14.72 -4.58
N ILE A 14 -0.66 13.46 -4.46
CA ILE A 14 -0.40 12.41 -5.43
C ILE A 14 -1.75 11.91 -5.91
N ARG A 15 -2.02 12.12 -7.20
CA ARG A 15 -3.16 11.49 -7.85
C ARG A 15 -2.79 10.07 -8.23
N LEU A 16 -3.42 9.08 -7.60
CA LEU A 16 -3.14 7.66 -7.77
C LEU A 16 -4.38 6.96 -8.36
N TRP A 17 -4.20 6.31 -9.51
CA TRP A 17 -5.26 5.50 -10.12
C TRP A 17 -4.99 4.01 -9.86
N LEU A 18 -5.84 3.42 -9.02
CA LEU A 18 -5.83 1.99 -8.71
C LEU A 18 -7.02 1.30 -9.38
N GLY A 19 -6.77 0.20 -10.08
CA GLY A 19 -7.84 -0.70 -10.53
C GLY A 19 -8.43 -1.51 -9.37
N ASP A 20 -9.57 -2.17 -9.58
CA ASP A 20 -10.31 -2.84 -8.51
C ASP A 20 -9.50 -3.90 -7.77
N GLU A 21 -8.73 -4.71 -8.49
CA GLU A 21 -7.83 -5.70 -7.88
C GLU A 21 -6.72 -5.05 -7.05
N GLN A 22 -6.20 -3.90 -7.49
CA GLN A 22 -5.17 -3.16 -6.77
C GLN A 22 -5.75 -2.52 -5.50
N LYS A 23 -6.96 -1.94 -5.58
CA LYS A 23 -7.68 -1.42 -4.41
C LYS A 23 -7.94 -2.53 -3.40
N GLN A 24 -8.42 -3.68 -3.87
CA GLN A 24 -8.69 -4.83 -2.99
C GLN A 24 -7.41 -5.35 -2.35
N LEU A 25 -6.31 -5.47 -3.09
CA LEU A 25 -5.01 -5.84 -2.53
C LEU A 25 -4.52 -4.84 -1.47
N VAL A 26 -4.57 -3.53 -1.76
CA VAL A 26 -4.20 -2.46 -0.81
C VAL A 26 -5.06 -2.55 0.46
N ARG A 27 -6.35 -2.80 0.31
CA ARG A 27 -7.27 -3.01 1.43
C ARG A 27 -6.85 -4.18 2.30
N GLU A 28 -6.62 -5.35 1.73
CA GLU A 28 -6.29 -6.55 2.51
C GLU A 28 -4.95 -6.40 3.25
N VAL A 29 -3.93 -5.79 2.63
CA VAL A 29 -2.66 -5.56 3.34
C VAL A 29 -2.81 -4.53 4.48
N ILE A 30 -3.60 -3.47 4.31
CA ILE A 30 -3.86 -2.51 5.39
C ILE A 30 -4.60 -3.19 6.55
N LEU A 31 -5.67 -3.92 6.24
CA LEU A 31 -6.46 -4.63 7.24
C LEU A 31 -5.61 -5.65 8.00
N TYR A 32 -4.72 -6.36 7.31
CA TYR A 32 -3.76 -7.26 7.95
C TYR A 32 -2.90 -6.54 8.99
N HIS A 33 -2.34 -5.37 8.66
CA HIS A 33 -1.50 -4.61 9.60
C HIS A 33 -2.28 -3.99 10.76
N VAL A 34 -3.54 -3.63 10.56
CA VAL A 34 -4.42 -3.11 11.62
C VAL A 34 -4.86 -4.22 12.58
N ALA A 35 -5.17 -5.42 12.06
CA ALA A 35 -5.63 -6.56 12.84
C ALA A 35 -4.49 -7.38 13.48
N ARG A 36 -3.22 -7.02 13.23
CA ARG A 36 -2.07 -7.88 13.54
C ARG A 36 -1.84 -8.06 15.05
N PRO A 37 -1.55 -9.28 15.52
CA PRO A 37 -1.10 -9.53 16.89
C PRO A 37 0.19 -8.76 17.23
N GLY A 38 0.13 -8.00 18.34
CA GLY A 38 1.18 -7.08 18.78
C GLY A 38 0.79 -5.60 18.73
N GLY A 39 -0.39 -5.28 18.19
CA GLY A 39 -1.06 -3.99 18.34
C GLY A 39 -0.38 -2.83 17.60
N GLU A 40 -0.87 -1.63 17.88
CA GLU A 40 -0.49 -0.38 17.21
C GLU A 40 1.03 -0.14 17.15
N GLY A 41 1.78 -0.52 18.19
CA GLY A 41 3.23 -0.34 18.21
C GLY A 41 3.95 -1.07 17.07
N ARG A 42 3.50 -2.26 16.68
CA ARG A 42 4.10 -2.98 15.53
C ARG A 42 3.72 -2.34 14.20
N THR A 43 2.47 -1.90 14.06
CA THR A 43 1.99 -1.19 12.88
C THR A 43 2.81 0.08 12.65
N VAL A 44 3.02 0.88 13.70
CA VAL A 44 3.84 2.09 13.65
C VAL A 44 5.30 1.76 13.33
N MET A 45 5.90 0.74 13.96
CA MET A 45 7.28 0.36 13.65
C MET A 45 7.47 -0.13 12.21
N CYS A 46 6.51 -0.88 11.66
CA CYS A 46 6.63 -1.43 10.32
C CYS A 46 6.31 -0.39 9.22
N LEU A 47 5.32 0.49 9.47
CA LEU A 47 4.74 1.34 8.42
C LEU A 47 4.94 2.84 8.66
N GLY A 48 5.56 3.22 9.78
CA GLY A 48 5.67 4.61 10.20
C GLY A 48 4.31 5.29 10.47
N SER A 49 3.23 4.51 10.60
CA SER A 49 1.85 5.00 10.57
C SER A 49 1.01 4.34 11.67
N SER A 50 0.10 5.10 12.28
CA SER A 50 -0.86 4.57 13.26
C SER A 50 -1.99 3.79 12.60
N ALA A 51 -2.69 2.96 13.38
CA ALA A 51 -3.86 2.23 12.90
C ALA A 51 -4.97 3.18 12.42
N ASP A 52 -5.24 4.26 13.16
CA ASP A 52 -6.22 5.28 12.77
C ASP A 52 -5.86 5.97 11.45
N PHE A 53 -4.57 6.26 11.23
CA PHE A 53 -4.12 6.81 9.95
C PHE A 53 -4.39 5.84 8.80
N LEU A 54 -4.03 4.57 8.97
CA LEU A 54 -4.24 3.54 7.96
C LEU A 54 -5.73 3.30 7.66
N MET A 55 -6.60 3.35 8.68
CA MET A 55 -8.04 3.21 8.49
C MET A 55 -8.64 4.39 7.71
N ARG A 56 -8.17 5.63 7.92
CA ARG A 56 -8.58 6.77 7.09
C ARG A 56 -8.10 6.64 5.65
N THR A 57 -6.85 6.24 5.45
CA THR A 57 -6.30 5.94 4.12
C THR A 57 -7.10 4.84 3.41
N LEU A 58 -7.52 3.81 4.16
CA LEU A 58 -8.35 2.73 3.64
C LEU A 58 -9.71 3.23 3.13
N GLU A 59 -10.38 4.12 3.87
CA GLU A 59 -11.66 4.67 3.43
C GLU A 59 -11.53 5.45 2.11
N LYS A 60 -10.43 6.17 1.89
CA LYS A 60 -10.15 6.81 0.60
C LYS A 60 -9.97 5.81 -0.54
N VAL A 61 -9.23 4.73 -0.29
CA VAL A 61 -9.06 3.65 -1.29
C VAL A 61 -10.41 3.05 -1.70
N ARG A 62 -11.42 3.06 -0.80
CA ARG A 62 -12.78 2.55 -1.06
C ARG A 62 -13.69 3.54 -1.75
N SER A 63 -13.46 4.85 -1.64
CA SER A 63 -14.40 5.91 -2.05
C SER A 63 -14.23 6.38 -3.51
N ASP A 64 -13.45 5.69 -4.33
CA ASP A 64 -12.98 6.15 -5.65
C ASP A 64 -12.21 7.49 -5.62
N GLU A 65 -11.84 7.96 -4.43
CA GLU A 65 -10.95 9.10 -4.27
C GLU A 65 -9.57 8.76 -4.84
N THR A 66 -9.04 9.66 -5.66
CA THR A 66 -7.75 9.46 -6.35
C THR A 66 -6.66 10.37 -5.81
N ASP A 67 -6.99 11.37 -5.00
CA ASP A 67 -6.03 12.34 -4.49
C ASP A 67 -5.57 11.95 -3.07
N PHE A 68 -4.31 11.55 -2.98
CA PHE A 68 -3.67 11.09 -1.75
C PHE A 68 -2.59 12.07 -1.30
N GLU A 69 -2.33 12.13 0.00
CA GLU A 69 -1.16 12.79 0.57
C GLU A 69 0.07 11.89 0.42
N VAL A 70 1.27 12.50 0.38
CA VAL A 70 2.54 11.76 0.36
C VAL A 70 2.60 10.72 1.49
N ALA A 71 2.15 11.07 2.69
CA ALA A 71 2.11 10.16 3.83
C ALA A 71 1.17 8.96 3.60
N GLU A 72 0.05 9.15 2.91
CA GLU A 72 -0.90 8.10 2.59
C GLU A 72 -0.31 7.13 1.56
N VAL A 73 0.33 7.66 0.50
CA VAL A 73 1.02 6.84 -0.51
C VAL A 73 2.21 6.11 0.10
N HIS A 74 2.95 6.74 1.01
CA HIS A 74 4.02 6.09 1.77
C HIS A 74 3.47 4.91 2.57
N ALA A 75 2.40 5.11 3.34
CA ALA A 75 1.81 4.06 4.16
C ALA A 75 1.31 2.87 3.30
N ILE A 76 0.67 3.15 2.16
CA ILE A 76 0.26 2.11 1.19
C ILE A 76 1.47 1.33 0.67
N THR A 77 2.50 2.05 0.22
CA THR A 77 3.72 1.44 -0.34
C THR A 77 4.45 0.61 0.71
N ALA A 78 4.59 1.12 1.93
CA ALA A 78 5.17 0.41 3.05
C ALA A 78 4.37 -0.86 3.38
N ALA A 79 3.04 -0.79 3.43
CA ALA A 79 2.20 -1.94 3.72
C ALA A 79 2.38 -3.05 2.67
N LEU A 80 2.39 -2.68 1.38
CA LEU A 80 2.60 -3.62 0.27
C LEU A 80 3.97 -4.31 0.32
N LEU A 81 5.03 -3.59 0.67
CA LEU A 81 6.39 -4.12 0.68
C LEU A 81 6.77 -4.83 1.99
N MET A 82 6.19 -4.43 3.12
CA MET A 82 6.48 -5.03 4.42
C MET A 82 5.71 -6.34 4.65
N THR A 83 4.50 -6.47 4.12
CA THR A 83 3.69 -7.69 4.34
C THR A 83 4.41 -8.97 3.87
N PRO A 84 5.05 -9.00 2.67
CA PRO A 84 5.88 -10.13 2.22
C PRO A 84 7.08 -10.46 3.11
N SER A 85 7.61 -9.50 3.86
CA SER A 85 8.71 -9.73 4.82
C SER A 85 8.22 -10.27 6.16
N ILE A 86 6.93 -10.13 6.45
CA ILE A 86 6.29 -10.60 7.67
C ILE A 86 5.70 -12.00 7.46
N VAL A 87 5.00 -12.20 6.34
CA VAL A 87 4.36 -13.46 5.98
C VAL A 87 5.26 -14.18 4.98
N LEU A 88 6.06 -15.12 5.50
CA LEU A 88 7.24 -15.62 4.81
C LEU A 88 6.95 -16.62 3.69
N SER A 89 5.89 -17.43 3.82
CA SER A 89 5.47 -18.41 2.83
C SER A 89 4.39 -17.84 1.90
N GLU A 90 4.39 -18.31 0.65
CA GLU A 90 3.37 -17.95 -0.34
C GLU A 90 1.98 -18.41 0.09
N GLU A 91 1.88 -19.65 0.60
CA GLU A 91 0.64 -20.25 1.10
C GLU A 91 0.01 -19.41 2.20
N SER A 92 0.77 -19.08 3.26
CA SER A 92 0.24 -18.28 4.36
C SER A 92 -0.06 -16.84 3.95
N PHE A 93 0.63 -16.30 2.94
CA PHE A 93 0.32 -14.99 2.38
C PHE A 93 -1.03 -15.05 1.66
N TYR A 94 -1.25 -16.07 0.85
CA TYR A 94 -2.53 -16.27 0.16
C TYR A 94 -3.69 -16.49 1.14
N GLU A 95 -3.49 -17.29 2.19
CA GLU A 95 -4.51 -17.53 3.22
C GLU A 95 -4.90 -16.26 4.00
N GLN A 96 -3.91 -15.40 4.31
CA GLN A 96 -4.14 -14.21 5.15
C GLN A 96 -4.55 -12.97 4.36
N ILE A 97 -4.07 -12.82 3.12
CA ILE A 97 -4.25 -11.62 2.31
C ILE A 97 -5.20 -11.88 1.12
N GLY A 98 -5.35 -13.13 0.67
CA GLY A 98 -6.19 -13.48 -0.48
C GLY A 98 -5.55 -13.21 -1.86
N PHE A 99 -4.25 -12.91 -1.90
CA PHE A 99 -3.49 -12.63 -3.12
C PHE A 99 -2.15 -13.35 -3.12
N PHE A 100 -1.53 -13.50 -4.28
CA PHE A 100 -0.14 -13.95 -4.36
C PHE A 100 0.81 -12.84 -3.90
N ARG A 101 1.88 -13.21 -3.19
CA ARG A 101 2.90 -12.31 -2.64
C ARG A 101 3.53 -11.45 -3.73
N GLU A 102 3.72 -12.02 -4.92
CA GLU A 102 4.26 -11.30 -6.06
C GLU A 102 3.40 -10.11 -6.51
N HIS A 103 2.09 -10.13 -6.25
CA HIS A 103 1.21 -9.01 -6.59
C HIS A 103 1.45 -7.82 -5.66
N ALA A 104 1.64 -8.07 -4.36
CA ALA A 104 1.98 -7.03 -3.38
C ALA A 104 3.34 -6.40 -3.70
N ILE A 105 4.36 -7.23 -3.95
CA ILE A 105 5.70 -6.77 -4.33
C ILE A 105 5.65 -6.00 -5.65
N GLY A 106 4.94 -6.51 -6.65
CA GLY A 106 4.81 -5.89 -7.96
C GLY A 106 4.14 -4.52 -7.90
N LEU A 107 3.06 -4.38 -7.12
CA LEU A 107 2.37 -3.11 -6.94
C LEU A 107 3.21 -2.11 -6.13
N GLY A 108 3.81 -2.54 -5.02
CA GLY A 108 4.67 -1.70 -4.19
C GLY A 108 5.89 -1.16 -4.95
N ASN A 109 6.56 -2.01 -5.72
CA ASN A 109 7.66 -1.58 -6.58
C ASN A 109 7.18 -0.68 -7.73
N GLY A 110 5.99 -0.94 -8.28
CA GLY A 110 5.38 -0.08 -9.28
C GLY A 110 5.17 1.34 -8.77
N LEU A 111 4.67 1.49 -7.53
CA LEU A 111 4.53 2.79 -6.86
C LEU A 111 5.87 3.51 -6.71
N LEU A 112 6.90 2.83 -6.20
CA LEU A 112 8.23 3.42 -6.01
C LEU A 112 8.84 3.91 -7.33
N ILE A 113 8.82 3.08 -8.37
CA ILE A 113 9.36 3.44 -9.69
C ILE A 113 8.62 4.64 -10.27
N SER A 114 7.29 4.66 -10.15
CA SER A 114 6.49 5.76 -10.67
C SER A 114 6.70 7.07 -9.90
N LEU A 115 6.96 7.01 -8.60
CA LEU A 115 7.30 8.19 -7.79
C LEU A 115 8.71 8.71 -8.12
N ASP A 116 9.69 7.82 -8.23
CA ASP A 116 11.09 8.18 -8.53
C ASP A 116 11.23 8.85 -9.90
N ALA A 117 10.51 8.34 -10.91
CA ALA A 117 10.46 8.92 -12.24
C ALA A 117 9.86 10.35 -12.26
N ARG A 118 9.06 10.73 -11.26
CA ARG A 118 8.48 12.07 -11.14
C ARG A 118 9.40 13.02 -10.37
N CYS A 119 10.02 12.55 -9.29
CA CYS A 119 11.00 13.34 -8.55
C CYS A 119 12.25 13.66 -9.39
N SER A 120 12.61 12.79 -10.35
CA SER A 120 13.76 13.00 -11.25
C SER A 120 13.46 13.91 -12.45
N ALA A 121 12.19 14.33 -12.63
CA ALA A 121 11.76 15.17 -13.74
C ALA A 121 11.60 16.66 -13.36
N GLU A 122 11.79 16.99 -12.08
CA GLU A 122 11.86 18.36 -11.53
C GLU A 122 13.31 18.84 -11.45
#